data_AF-A0A420E724-F1
#
_entry.id   AF-A0A420E724-F1
#
_cell.length_a   1.000
_cell.length_b   1.000
_cell.length_c   1.000
_cell.angle_alpha   90.00
_cell.angle_beta   90.00
_cell.angle_gamma   90.00
#
_symmetry.space_group_name_H-M   'P 1'
#
loop_
_entity.id
_entity.type
_entity.pdbx_description
1 polymer ?
#
loop_
_entity_poly.entity_id
_entity_poly.type
_entity_poly.pdbx_seq_one_letter_code
_entity_poly.pdbx_strand_id
1 'polypeptide(L)'
;MRTTIVSLAFISGLSVAQPAHQHGLAVLNLVQDQQSLALELIIPADSALGFEHKPANSQQEQQVEQLETELQQASFLFDIGSQCVLSEFDIDMAGLSSHDDEHDEHDEHDEHDEHDEHDDSEHMDIHVHYQFNCEAISQLRFKGFEVFEGLQHLDVRAITDSGQHQTRLDPSNDTLDW
;
A
#
# COMPACT_ATOMS: atom_id res chain seq x y z
N MET A 1 -56.23 0.41 13.53
CA MET A 1 -55.80 1.50 12.63
C MET A 1 -54.94 2.43 13.48
N ARG A 2 -53.64 2.67 13.25
CA ARG A 2 -52.84 2.75 12.02
C ARG A 2 -51.41 2.27 12.31
N THR A 3 -50.85 1.45 11.43
CA THR A 3 -49.46 1.00 11.47
C THR A 3 -48.62 2.06 10.74
N THR A 4 -47.64 2.65 11.42
CA THR A 4 -46.70 3.59 10.80
C THR A 4 -45.56 2.81 10.19
N ILE A 5 -45.45 2.83 8.86
CA ILE A 5 -44.34 2.25 8.11
C ILE A 5 -43.20 3.27 8.11
N VAL A 6 -42.05 2.91 8.66
CA VAL A 6 -40.80 3.68 8.53
C VAL A 6 -40.08 3.13 7.31
N SER A 7 -40.02 3.91 6.24
CA SER A 7 -39.28 3.59 5.02
C SER A 7 -37.78 3.75 5.27
N LEU A 8 -37.02 2.66 5.16
CA LEU A 8 -35.56 2.70 5.03
C LEU A 8 -35.20 3.20 3.63
N ALA A 9 -34.54 4.36 3.56
CA ALA A 9 -33.88 4.81 2.35
C ALA A 9 -32.50 4.12 2.25
N PHE A 10 -32.31 3.32 1.22
CA PHE A 10 -30.98 2.82 0.84
C PHE A 10 -30.22 3.97 0.19
N ILE A 11 -29.18 4.46 0.87
CA ILE A 11 -28.22 5.39 0.27
C ILE A 11 -27.27 4.53 -0.56
N SER A 12 -27.42 4.58 -1.88
CA SER A 12 -26.50 3.95 -2.83
C SER A 12 -25.08 4.47 -2.61
N GLY A 13 -24.12 3.55 -2.55
CA GLY A 13 -22.73 3.82 -2.22
C GLY A 13 -22.06 4.85 -3.13
N LEU A 14 -21.29 5.74 -2.50
CA LEU A 14 -20.29 6.54 -3.20
C LEU A 14 -19.09 5.63 -3.47
N SER A 15 -18.97 5.12 -4.69
CA SER A 15 -17.69 4.59 -5.16
C SER A 15 -16.74 5.76 -5.31
N VAL A 16 -15.91 6.02 -4.30
CA VAL A 16 -14.76 6.91 -4.44
C VAL A 16 -13.72 6.12 -5.22
N ALA A 17 -13.74 6.24 -6.55
CA ALA A 17 -12.56 5.94 -7.35
C ALA A 17 -11.52 7.01 -6.98
N GLN A 18 -10.56 6.65 -6.12
CA GLN A 18 -9.35 7.45 -5.94
C GLN A 18 -8.60 7.41 -7.29
N PRO A 19 -8.06 8.53 -7.79
CA PRO A 19 -7.08 8.47 -8.87
C PRO A 19 -5.97 7.52 -8.41
N ALA A 20 -5.83 6.39 -9.09
CA ALA A 20 -5.25 5.17 -8.52
C ALA A 20 -3.74 5.24 -8.25
N HIS A 21 -3.06 6.25 -8.80
CA HIS A 21 -1.63 6.38 -8.69
C HIS A 21 -1.26 7.86 -8.79
N GLN A 22 -0.84 8.45 -7.67
CA GLN A 22 -0.29 9.81 -7.66
C GLN A 22 1.17 9.68 -7.26
N HIS A 23 2.07 9.99 -8.19
CA HIS A 23 3.51 10.02 -7.91
C HIS A 23 3.80 10.84 -6.66
N GLY A 24 4.62 10.27 -5.78
CA GLY A 24 4.97 10.83 -4.49
C GLY A 24 3.88 10.76 -3.41
N LEU A 25 2.78 10.04 -3.61
CA LEU A 25 1.75 9.81 -2.59
C LEU A 25 1.60 8.31 -2.31
N ALA A 26 1.97 7.90 -1.10
CA ALA A 26 1.64 6.58 -0.57
C ALA A 26 0.32 6.62 0.23
N VAL A 27 -0.27 5.45 0.45
CA VAL A 27 -1.45 5.27 1.32
C VAL A 27 -1.12 4.25 2.40
N LEU A 28 -1.42 4.58 3.66
CA LEU A 28 -1.37 3.67 4.80
C LEU A 28 -2.77 3.43 5.34
N ASN A 29 -3.24 2.20 5.31
CA ASN A 29 -4.39 1.75 6.07
C ASN A 29 -3.90 1.06 7.36
N LEU A 30 -4.43 1.50 8.50
CA LEU A 30 -4.07 1.00 9.82
C LEU A 30 -5.32 0.51 10.53
N VAL A 31 -5.25 -0.68 11.11
CA VAL A 31 -6.29 -1.20 12.01
C VAL A 31 -5.66 -1.66 13.31
N GLN A 32 -6.13 -1.12 14.43
CA GLN A 32 -5.79 -1.60 15.77
C GLN A 32 -7.05 -2.13 16.46
N ASP A 33 -6.98 -3.37 16.94
CA ASP A 33 -8.02 -4.01 17.76
C ASP A 33 -7.34 -4.79 18.89
N GLN A 34 -7.58 -4.36 20.14
CA GLN A 34 -7.07 -4.99 21.36
C GLN A 34 -5.55 -5.21 21.37
N GLN A 35 -5.11 -6.42 21.01
CA GLN A 35 -3.71 -6.84 21.05
C GLN A 35 -3.08 -6.98 19.66
N SER A 36 -3.76 -6.44 18.65
CA SER A 36 -3.42 -6.64 17.25
C SER A 36 -3.30 -5.29 16.55
N LEU A 37 -2.25 -5.15 15.74
CA LEU A 37 -2.05 -4.03 14.83
C LEU A 37 -1.83 -4.57 13.42
N ALA A 38 -2.60 -4.10 12.46
CA ALA A 38 -2.47 -4.41 11.04
C ALA A 38 -2.13 -3.12 10.28
N LEU A 39 -1.12 -3.20 9.41
CA LEU A 39 -0.72 -2.11 8.51
C LEU A 39 -0.77 -2.63 7.07
N GLU A 40 -1.42 -1.88 6.19
CA GLU A 40 -1.35 -2.05 4.74
C GLU A 40 -0.80 -0.75 4.16
N LEU A 41 0.35 -0.84 3.51
CA LEU A 41 1.02 0.27 2.86
C LEU A 41 1.03 0.05 1.34
N ILE A 42 0.56 1.03 0.59
CA ILE A 42 0.57 1.05 -0.87
C ILE A 42 1.46 2.20 -1.31
N ILE A 43 2.53 1.90 -2.05
CA ILE A 43 3.49 2.90 -2.53
C ILE A 43 3.68 2.73 -4.04
N PRO A 44 3.56 3.81 -4.83
CA PRO A 44 4.00 3.81 -6.21
C PRO A 44 5.46 3.36 -6.35
N ALA A 45 5.74 2.48 -7.32
CA ALA A 45 7.11 2.03 -7.56
C ALA A 45 8.04 3.19 -7.95
N ASP A 46 7.55 4.23 -8.64
CA ASP A 46 8.34 5.43 -8.93
C ASP A 46 8.86 6.09 -7.65
N SER A 47 8.01 6.10 -6.62
CA SER A 47 8.27 6.81 -5.38
C SER A 47 9.29 6.06 -4.54
N ALA A 48 9.26 4.72 -4.57
CA ALA A 48 10.16 3.85 -3.82
C ALA A 48 11.49 3.56 -4.57
N LEU A 49 11.44 3.35 -5.88
CA LEU A 49 12.55 2.85 -6.70
C LEU A 49 13.05 3.85 -7.75
N GLY A 50 12.25 4.87 -8.09
CA GLY A 50 12.52 5.82 -9.16
C GLY A 50 12.09 5.36 -10.55
N PHE A 51 11.39 4.22 -10.66
CA PHE A 51 10.85 3.68 -11.92
C PHE A 51 9.60 2.80 -11.68
N GLU A 52 8.76 2.64 -12.70
CA GLU A 52 7.46 1.89 -12.64
C GLU A 52 7.37 0.78 -13.69
N HIS A 53 8.51 0.30 -14.16
CA HIS A 53 8.60 -0.75 -15.17
C HIS A 53 9.36 -1.96 -14.63
N LYS A 54 9.20 -3.11 -15.29
CA LYS A 54 10.05 -4.29 -15.06
C LYS A 54 11.53 -3.89 -15.03
N PRO A 55 12.34 -4.35 -14.06
CA PRO A 55 13.77 -4.04 -14.02
C PRO A 55 14.43 -4.28 -15.38
N ALA A 56 15.08 -3.25 -15.93
CA ALA A 56 15.66 -3.29 -17.27
C ALA A 56 17.11 -3.80 -17.28
N ASN A 57 17.72 -3.94 -16.11
CA ASN A 57 19.11 -4.36 -15.95
C ASN A 57 19.39 -4.88 -14.52
N SER A 58 20.54 -5.52 -14.34
CA SER A 58 20.96 -6.11 -13.07
C SER A 58 21.07 -5.12 -11.90
N GLN A 59 21.24 -3.83 -12.16
CA GLN A 59 21.26 -2.83 -11.09
C GLN A 59 19.84 -2.58 -10.57
N GLN A 60 18.84 -2.48 -11.46
CA GLN A 60 17.45 -2.34 -11.05
C GLN A 60 16.92 -3.61 -10.38
N GLU A 61 17.31 -4.80 -10.84
CA GLU A 61 16.99 -6.08 -10.17
C GLU A 61 17.48 -6.06 -8.72
N GLN A 62 18.74 -5.66 -8.50
CA GLN A 62 19.30 -5.53 -7.14
C GLN A 62 18.59 -4.48 -6.29
N GLN A 63 18.10 -3.38 -6.89
CA GLN A 63 17.32 -2.38 -6.16
C GLN A 63 16.00 -2.95 -5.66
N VAL A 64 15.30 -3.75 -6.49
CA VAL A 64 14.06 -4.42 -6.09
C VAL A 64 14.32 -5.44 -4.99
N GLU A 65 15.32 -6.32 -5.16
CA GLU A 65 15.68 -7.33 -4.15
C GLU A 65 16.09 -6.70 -2.81
N GLN A 66 16.86 -5.61 -2.86
CA GLN A 66 17.25 -4.88 -1.66
C GLN A 66 16.04 -4.25 -0.97
N LEU A 67 15.15 -3.61 -1.74
CA LEU A 67 13.93 -3.02 -1.21
C LEU A 67 13.04 -4.08 -0.54
N GLU A 68 12.83 -5.22 -1.20
CA GLU A 68 12.06 -6.34 -0.63
C GLU A 68 12.67 -6.81 0.71
N THR A 69 14.00 -6.97 0.75
CA THR A 69 14.74 -7.37 1.96
C THR A 69 14.61 -6.34 3.09
N GLU A 70 14.65 -5.06 2.77
CA GLU A 70 14.49 -3.97 3.74
C GLU A 70 13.04 -3.89 4.26
N LEU A 71 12.05 -4.07 3.38
CA LEU A 71 10.64 -4.05 3.73
C LEU A 71 10.22 -5.22 4.62
N GLN A 72 10.88 -6.38 4.56
CA GLN A 72 10.66 -7.47 5.52
C GLN A 72 10.85 -7.01 6.98
N GLN A 73 11.69 -6.00 7.20
CA GLN A 73 11.88 -5.39 8.51
C GLN A 73 10.95 -4.19 8.62
N ALA A 74 9.78 -4.34 9.26
CA ALA A 74 8.86 -3.22 9.47
C ALA A 74 9.52 -1.99 10.11
N SER A 75 10.55 -2.19 10.94
CA SER A 75 11.34 -1.12 11.55
C SER A 75 12.11 -0.29 10.53
N PHE A 76 12.22 -0.68 9.27
CA PHE A 76 12.74 0.13 8.17
C PHE A 76 11.84 1.34 7.93
N LEU A 77 10.52 1.13 7.89
CA LEU A 77 9.53 2.17 7.60
C LEU A 77 8.79 2.70 8.83
N PHE A 78 8.66 1.92 9.89
CA PHE A 78 7.76 2.24 10.99
C PHE A 78 8.49 2.21 12.33
N ASP A 79 8.28 3.24 13.14
CA ASP A 79 8.54 3.19 14.57
C ASP A 79 7.19 3.11 15.31
N ILE A 80 6.92 1.93 15.86
CA ILE A 80 5.66 1.55 16.53
C ILE A 80 5.89 1.16 18.00
N GLY A 81 7.05 1.51 18.55
CA GLY A 81 7.43 1.16 19.92
C GLY A 81 7.83 -0.31 20.11
N SER A 82 8.47 -0.61 21.23
CA SER A 82 9.13 -1.90 21.47
C SER A 82 8.20 -3.04 21.93
N GLN A 83 6.90 -2.78 22.09
CA GLN A 83 5.92 -3.76 22.58
C GLN A 83 5.22 -4.52 21.44
N CYS A 84 5.51 -4.14 20.19
CA CYS A 84 4.99 -4.79 19.00
C CYS A 84 5.94 -5.88 18.50
N VAL A 85 5.40 -7.07 18.27
CA VAL A 85 6.13 -8.20 17.68
C VAL A 85 5.47 -8.55 16.35
N LEU A 86 6.25 -8.48 15.26
CA LEU A 86 5.81 -8.86 13.93
C LEU A 86 5.42 -10.34 13.94
N SER A 87 4.19 -10.63 13.52
CA SER A 87 3.64 -11.98 13.44
C SER A 87 3.40 -12.44 12.00
N GLU A 88 3.16 -11.51 11.08
CA GLU A 88 2.95 -11.80 9.67
C GLU A 88 3.50 -10.64 8.83
N PHE A 89 4.04 -10.99 7.67
CA PHE A 89 4.52 -10.06 6.66
C PHE A 89 4.18 -10.67 5.30
N ASP A 90 3.61 -9.85 4.44
CA ASP A 90 3.36 -10.18 3.04
C ASP A 90 3.66 -8.96 2.18
N ILE A 91 4.14 -9.23 0.97
CA ILE A 91 4.50 -8.18 0.03
C ILE A 91 4.15 -8.61 -1.38
N ASP A 92 3.46 -7.74 -2.09
CA ASP A 92 3.16 -7.88 -3.50
C ASP A 92 3.87 -6.76 -4.26
N MET A 93 4.72 -7.19 -5.19
CA MET A 93 5.49 -6.36 -6.11
C MET A 93 5.31 -6.89 -7.54
N ALA A 94 4.07 -7.22 -7.92
CA ALA A 94 3.73 -7.75 -9.23
C ALA A 94 4.40 -6.95 -10.35
N GLY A 95 5.09 -7.65 -11.25
CA GLY A 95 5.81 -7.03 -12.36
C GLY A 95 7.14 -6.33 -12.01
N LEU A 96 7.55 -6.26 -10.74
CA LEU A 96 8.89 -5.80 -10.35
C LEU A 96 9.83 -6.96 -9.99
N SER A 97 9.29 -8.08 -9.49
CA SER A 97 10.08 -9.24 -9.13
C SER A 97 10.35 -10.15 -10.34
N SER A 98 11.57 -10.67 -10.45
CA SER A 98 11.98 -11.59 -11.52
C SER A 98 11.41 -13.01 -11.36
N HIS A 99 10.62 -13.28 -10.31
CA HIS A 99 10.10 -14.59 -9.96
C HIS A 99 8.66 -14.84 -10.46
N ASP A 100 8.04 -13.88 -11.14
CA ASP A 100 6.67 -13.98 -11.66
C ASP A 100 6.55 -14.77 -12.99
N ASP A 101 7.66 -15.21 -13.58
CA ASP A 101 7.68 -15.86 -14.90
C ASP A 101 7.49 -17.40 -14.85
N GLU A 102 6.66 -17.92 -13.94
CA GLU A 102 6.31 -19.35 -13.89
C GLU A 102 4.85 -19.67 -14.22
N HIS A 103 4.13 -18.86 -15.00
CA HIS A 103 2.92 -19.33 -15.70
C HIS A 103 2.65 -18.55 -17.00
N ASP A 104 3.02 -19.13 -18.15
CA ASP A 104 2.13 -19.20 -19.31
C ASP A 104 2.73 -20.13 -20.39
N GLU A 105 2.31 -21.39 -20.33
CA GLU A 105 2.43 -22.35 -21.41
C GLU A 105 1.20 -22.23 -22.34
N HIS A 106 1.45 -21.98 -23.63
CA HIS A 106 0.59 -22.16 -24.82
C HIS A 106 -0.58 -21.18 -25.08
N ASP A 107 -0.55 -20.48 -26.22
CA ASP A 107 -1.25 -20.94 -27.43
C ASP A 107 -0.86 -20.14 -28.69
N GLU A 108 -0.69 -20.87 -29.79
CA GLU A 108 -0.53 -20.38 -31.15
C GLU A 108 -1.87 -19.79 -31.64
N HIS A 109 -1.92 -18.60 -32.26
CA HIS A 109 -2.86 -18.28 -33.35
C HIS A 109 -2.51 -16.99 -34.11
N ASP A 110 -2.65 -17.11 -35.44
CA ASP A 110 -2.45 -16.12 -36.51
C ASP A 110 -3.53 -15.02 -36.59
N GLU A 111 -3.14 -13.91 -37.26
CA GLU A 111 -3.93 -12.93 -38.03
C GLU A 111 -4.69 -11.76 -37.33
N HIS A 112 -4.16 -10.54 -37.58
CA HIS A 112 -4.75 -9.20 -37.74
C HIS A 112 -6.05 -8.80 -37.00
N ASP A 113 -5.99 -7.72 -36.21
CA ASP A 113 -6.84 -6.52 -36.38
C ASP A 113 -6.37 -5.34 -35.50
N GLU A 114 -6.57 -4.13 -36.03
CA GLU A 114 -6.26 -2.84 -35.42
C GLU A 114 -7.09 -2.62 -34.14
N HIS A 115 -6.42 -2.43 -33.00
CA HIS A 115 -7.02 -1.86 -31.81
C HIS A 115 -6.07 -0.83 -31.22
N ASP A 116 -6.60 0.38 -30.99
CA ASP A 116 -5.98 1.44 -30.21
C ASP A 116 -5.27 0.85 -28.99
N GLU A 117 -3.94 0.95 -28.97
CA GLU A 117 -3.14 0.71 -27.79
C GLU A 117 -3.53 1.78 -26.77
N HIS A 118 -4.56 1.47 -25.98
CA HIS A 118 -4.64 1.98 -24.63
C HIS A 118 -3.42 1.41 -23.90
N ASP A 119 -2.29 2.09 -24.04
CA ASP A 119 -1.16 2.01 -23.13
C ASP A 119 -1.62 2.64 -21.81
N ASP A 120 -2.64 2.02 -21.20
CA ASP A 120 -2.82 2.07 -19.76
C ASP A 120 -1.65 1.25 -19.22
N SER A 121 -0.47 1.87 -19.24
CA SER A 121 0.68 1.43 -18.49
C SER A 121 0.24 1.44 -17.04
N GLU A 122 -0.36 0.33 -16.60
CA GLU A 122 -0.78 0.11 -15.23
C GLU A 122 0.48 0.33 -14.38
N HIS A 123 0.53 1.49 -13.73
CA HIS A 123 1.65 1.89 -12.89
C HIS A 123 1.81 0.83 -11.79
N MET A 124 3.04 0.35 -11.59
CA MET A 124 3.31 -0.72 -10.63
C MET A 124 3.28 -0.16 -9.21
N ASP A 125 2.36 -0.64 -8.38
CA ASP A 125 2.31 -0.36 -6.95
C ASP A 125 3.07 -1.45 -6.18
N ILE A 126 3.66 -1.06 -5.05
CA ILE A 126 4.20 -1.97 -4.05
C ILE A 126 3.20 -2.03 -2.90
N HIS A 127 2.64 -3.20 -2.67
CA HIS A 127 1.70 -3.46 -1.59
C HIS A 127 2.40 -4.22 -0.47
N VAL A 128 2.40 -3.66 0.74
CA VAL A 128 3.06 -4.26 1.90
C VAL A 128 2.07 -4.42 3.03
N HIS A 129 1.97 -5.64 3.54
CA HIS A 129 1.12 -5.99 4.68
C HIS A 129 1.98 -6.40 5.87
N TYR A 130 1.68 -5.84 7.03
CA TYR A 130 2.26 -6.24 8.30
C TYR A 130 1.18 -6.54 9.32
N GLN A 131 1.32 -7.66 10.03
CA GLN A 131 0.54 -7.96 11.22
C GLN A 131 1.46 -8.01 12.43
N PHE A 132 1.05 -7.37 13.52
CA PHE A 132 1.76 -7.40 14.78
C PHE A 132 0.86 -7.85 15.92
N ASN A 133 1.45 -8.59 16.85
CA ASN A 133 0.92 -8.72 18.21
C ASN A 133 1.51 -7.58 19.06
N CYS A 134 0.67 -6.69 19.56
CA CYS A 134 1.06 -5.48 20.29
C CYS A 134 0.16 -5.25 21.49
N GLU A 135 0.65 -4.61 22.55
CA GLU A 135 -0.26 -3.81 23.38
C GLU A 135 -0.73 -2.59 22.57
N ALA A 136 -1.95 -2.09 22.85
CA ALA A 136 -2.50 -0.93 22.14
C ALA A 136 -1.51 0.26 22.16
N ILE A 137 -1.19 0.79 20.98
CA ILE A 137 -0.38 2.01 20.81
C ILE A 137 -1.29 3.20 20.50
N SER A 138 -0.73 4.40 20.62
CA SER A 138 -1.41 5.68 20.35
C SER A 138 -0.62 6.58 19.41
N GLN A 139 0.52 6.08 18.92
CA GLN A 139 1.42 6.80 18.05
C GLN A 139 2.13 5.82 17.12
N LEU A 140 2.34 6.25 15.87
CA LEU A 140 3.19 5.58 14.89
C LEU A 140 3.97 6.64 14.12
N ARG A 141 5.29 6.50 14.02
CA ARG A 141 6.11 7.34 13.14
C ARG A 141 6.43 6.60 11.85
N PHE A 142 6.21 7.27 10.73
CA PHE A 142 6.56 6.77 9.40
C PHE A 142 7.89 7.37 8.93
N LYS A 143 8.85 6.50 8.63
CA LYS A 143 10.21 6.87 8.24
C LYS A 143 10.44 6.84 6.73
N GLY A 144 9.44 6.45 5.94
CA GLY A 144 9.58 6.29 4.50
C GLY A 144 10.00 7.57 3.77
N PHE A 145 9.70 8.76 4.30
CA PHE A 145 10.19 10.03 3.75
C PHE A 145 11.71 10.21 3.82
N GLU A 146 12.39 9.54 4.76
CA GLU A 146 13.85 9.57 4.88
C GLU A 146 14.53 8.59 3.90
N VAL A 147 13.78 7.60 3.43
CA VAL A 147 14.27 6.45 2.67
C VAL A 147 13.96 6.61 1.18
N PHE A 148 12.74 7.04 0.86
CA PHE A 148 12.21 7.10 -0.49
C PHE A 148 12.26 8.53 -1.01
N GLU A 149 13.21 8.81 -1.91
CA GLU A 149 13.41 10.16 -2.47
C GLU A 149 12.20 10.68 -3.24
N GLY A 150 11.42 9.79 -3.86
CA GLY A 150 10.23 10.16 -4.62
C GLY A 150 9.00 10.43 -3.75
N LEU A 151 9.00 10.00 -2.48
CA LEU A 151 7.83 10.07 -1.60
C LEU A 151 7.67 11.44 -0.93
N GLN A 152 6.52 12.08 -1.14
CA GLN A 152 6.22 13.43 -0.65
C GLN A 152 5.11 13.44 0.39
N HIS A 153 4.15 12.52 0.27
CA HIS A 153 2.97 12.46 1.12
C HIS A 153 2.61 11.02 1.49
N LEU A 154 2.03 10.87 2.67
CA LEU A 154 1.38 9.63 3.09
C LEU A 154 -0.04 9.95 3.54
N ASP A 155 -1.03 9.45 2.81
CA ASP A 155 -2.43 9.47 3.26
C ASP A 155 -2.68 8.32 4.22
N VAL A 156 -3.04 8.64 5.45
CA VAL A 156 -3.27 7.66 6.50
C VAL A 156 -4.76 7.53 6.78
N ARG A 157 -5.25 6.29 6.84
CA ARG A 157 -6.61 5.93 7.27
C ARG A 157 -6.49 4.92 8.40
N ALA A 158 -6.91 5.31 9.59
CA ALA A 158 -6.75 4.51 10.80
C ALA A 158 -8.12 4.15 11.39
N ILE A 159 -8.29 2.90 11.82
CA ILE A 159 -9.38 2.45 12.67
C ILE A 159 -8.77 1.90 13.95
N THR A 160 -9.08 2.52 15.07
CA THR A 160 -8.50 2.18 16.38
C THR A 160 -9.59 2.18 17.45
N ASP A 161 -9.23 1.78 18.68
CA ASP A 161 -10.14 1.85 19.83
C ASP A 161 -10.63 3.28 20.14
N SER A 162 -9.89 4.32 19.71
CA SER A 162 -10.30 5.73 19.88
C SER A 162 -11.21 6.24 18.75
N GLY A 163 -11.38 5.46 17.68
CA GLY A 163 -12.29 5.76 16.57
C GLY A 163 -11.63 5.66 15.20
N GLN A 164 -12.25 6.31 14.21
CA GLN A 164 -11.71 6.40 12.85
C GLN A 164 -10.98 7.73 12.67
N HIS A 165 -9.79 7.66 12.07
CA HIS A 165 -8.90 8.79 11.86
C HIS A 165 -8.47 8.84 10.40
N GLN A 166 -8.36 10.04 9.85
CA GLN A 166 -7.79 10.27 8.52
C GLN A 166 -6.92 11.51 8.57
N THR A 167 -5.68 11.39 8.11
CA THR A 167 -4.73 12.50 8.06
C THR A 167 -3.77 12.34 6.89
N ARG A 168 -3.02 13.39 6.59
CA ARG A 168 -1.89 13.36 5.65
C ARG A 168 -0.61 13.71 6.39
N LEU A 169 0.41 12.87 6.21
CA LEU A 169 1.76 13.11 6.69
C LEU A 169 2.66 13.58 5.55
N ASP A 170 3.75 14.25 5.91
CA ASP A 170 4.79 14.74 5.00
C ASP A 170 6.15 14.78 5.74
N PRO A 171 7.29 15.09 5.07
CA PRO A 171 8.60 15.10 5.71
C PRO A 171 8.75 16.05 6.91
N SER A 172 7.87 17.04 7.07
CA SER A 172 7.86 17.96 8.21
C SER A 172 6.99 17.49 9.37
N ASN A 173 6.08 16.55 9.13
CA ASN A 173 5.21 15.92 10.11
C ASN A 173 4.93 14.46 9.73
N ASP A 174 5.78 13.57 10.22
CA ASP A 174 5.83 12.15 9.86
C ASP A 174 5.28 11.21 10.94
N THR A 175 4.62 11.78 11.94
CA THR A 175 4.04 11.06 13.08
C THR A 175 2.53 11.13 13.05
N LEU A 176 1.89 9.98 13.21
CA LEU A 176 0.46 9.83 13.45
C LEU A 176 0.22 9.65 14.95
N ASP A 177 -0.69 10.43 15.52
CA ASP A 177 -1.18 10.31 16.91
C ASP A 177 -2.70 10.10 16.93
N TRP A 178 -3.23 9.31 17.86
CA TRP A 178 -4.69 9.06 18.01
C TRP A 178 -5.17 8.71 19.42
#